data_AF-A0A4Q3UFV3-F1
#
_entry.id   AF-A0A4Q3UFV3-F1
#
_cell.length_a   1.000
_cell.length_b   1.000
_cell.length_c   1.000
_cell.angle_alpha   90.00
_cell.angle_beta   90.00
_cell.angle_gamma   90.00
#
_symmetry.space_group_name_H-M   'P 1'
#
loop_
_entity.id
_entity.type
_entity.pdbx_description
1 polymer ?
#
loop_
_entity_poly.entity_id
_entity_poly.type
_entity_poly.pdbx_seq_one_letter_code
_entity_poly.pdbx_strand_id
1 'polypeptide(L)'
;MSSFSITGIELNVFAAADGTATFLLNGDALLTHTFDLDKSGQNRVHVIATDGDLISSIALVSTSGITDIKQVRVGTVQAVPEPASMAALGLGALGLLKRRKRA
;
A
#
# COMPACT_ATOMS: atom_id res chain seq x y z
N MET A 1 15.23 -23.16 -9.34
CA MET A 1 14.75 -21.84 -9.77
C MET A 1 14.03 -21.23 -8.58
N SER A 2 14.51 -20.11 -8.04
CA SER A 2 13.85 -19.44 -6.92
C SER A 2 12.57 -18.76 -7.42
N SER A 3 11.43 -19.15 -6.86
CA SER A 3 10.14 -18.49 -7.14
C SER A 3 10.11 -17.12 -6.48
N PHE A 4 9.90 -16.06 -7.25
CA PHE A 4 9.65 -14.72 -6.73
C PHE A 4 8.21 -14.63 -6.22
N SER A 5 8.03 -14.21 -4.97
CA SER A 5 6.73 -13.97 -4.36
C SER A 5 6.81 -12.77 -3.43
N ILE A 6 5.77 -11.95 -3.41
CA ILE A 6 5.70 -10.71 -2.62
C ILE A 6 4.36 -10.62 -1.90
N THR A 7 4.36 -9.90 -0.78
CA THR A 7 3.18 -9.68 0.06
C THR A 7 2.50 -8.33 -0.22
N GLY A 8 3.10 -7.49 -1.07
CA GLY A 8 2.52 -6.21 -1.45
C GLY A 8 3.41 -5.40 -2.37
N ILE A 9 2.79 -4.42 -3.02
CA ILE A 9 3.45 -3.40 -3.84
C ILE A 9 2.78 -2.05 -3.65
N GLU A 10 3.58 -1.00 -3.61
CA GLU A 10 3.12 0.37 -3.73
C GLU A 10 3.84 1.03 -4.89
N LEU A 11 3.13 1.79 -5.71
CA LEU A 11 3.71 2.54 -6.82
C LEU A 11 2.84 3.74 -7.17
N ASN A 12 3.43 4.68 -7.91
CA ASN A 12 2.76 5.85 -8.43
C ASN A 12 2.87 5.88 -9.95
N VAL A 13 1.72 5.86 -10.63
CA VAL A 13 1.64 5.80 -12.10
C VAL A 13 1.43 7.20 -12.67
N PHE A 14 2.22 7.56 -13.68
CA PHE A 14 2.05 8.79 -14.46
C PHE A 14 1.58 8.43 -15.86
N ALA A 15 0.47 9.06 -16.29
CA ALA A 15 -0.16 8.81 -17.57
C ALA A 15 -0.02 10.03 -18.50
N ALA A 16 0.01 9.79 -19.82
CA ALA A 16 0.05 10.85 -20.83
C ALA A 16 -1.28 11.63 -20.94
N ALA A 17 -2.38 10.98 -20.58
CA ALA A 17 -3.74 11.49 -20.62
C ALA A 17 -4.60 10.77 -19.59
N ASP A 18 -5.77 11.34 -19.28
CA ASP A 18 -6.76 10.69 -18.42
C ASP A 18 -7.22 9.37 -19.05
N GLY A 19 -7.65 8.42 -18.24
CA GLY A 19 -8.09 7.11 -18.72
C GLY A 19 -8.41 6.16 -17.60
N THR A 20 -8.26 4.86 -17.86
CA THR A 20 -8.40 3.81 -16.85
C THR A 20 -7.21 2.87 -16.94
N ALA A 21 -6.84 2.30 -15.80
CA ALA A 21 -5.87 1.22 -15.75
C ALA A 21 -6.38 0.07 -14.88
N THR A 22 -5.95 -1.13 -15.25
CA THR A 22 -6.35 -2.38 -14.62
C THR A 22 -5.11 -3.12 -14.16
N PHE A 23 -5.07 -3.42 -12.87
CA PHE A 23 -4.13 -4.37 -12.31
C PHE A 23 -4.65 -5.78 -12.44
N LEU A 24 -3.79 -6.67 -12.92
CA LEU A 24 -3.98 -8.11 -12.89
C LEU A 24 -2.91 -8.70 -11.98
N LEU A 25 -3.32 -9.27 -10.85
CA LEU A 25 -2.44 -9.87 -9.87
C LEU A 25 -2.60 -11.38 -9.91
N ASN A 26 -1.51 -12.08 -10.19
CA ASN A 26 -1.49 -13.53 -10.19
C ASN A 26 -0.91 -14.03 -8.87
N GLY A 27 -1.75 -14.61 -8.02
CA GLY A 27 -1.35 -15.28 -6.77
C GLY A 27 -2.01 -16.65 -6.68
N ASP A 28 -2.56 -16.99 -5.51
CA ASP A 28 -3.39 -18.19 -5.33
C ASP A 28 -4.71 -18.11 -6.13
N ALA A 29 -5.18 -16.89 -6.41
CA ALA A 29 -6.23 -16.59 -7.37
C ALA A 29 -5.84 -15.38 -8.24
N LEU A 30 -6.46 -15.26 -9.42
CA LEU A 30 -6.33 -14.07 -10.26
C LEU A 30 -7.22 -12.96 -9.72
N LEU A 31 -6.63 -11.88 -9.23
CA LEU A 31 -7.35 -10.67 -8.83
C LEU A 31 -7.23 -9.61 -9.93
N THR A 32 -8.36 -8.96 -10.25
CA THR A 32 -8.40 -7.86 -11.21
C THR A 32 -9.00 -6.62 -10.55
N HIS A 33 -8.35 -5.47 -10.70
CA HIS A 33 -8.86 -4.21 -10.17
C HIS A 33 -8.62 -3.06 -11.14
N THR A 34 -9.67 -2.29 -11.43
CA THR A 34 -9.63 -1.15 -12.35
C THR A 34 -9.80 0.15 -11.58
N PHE A 35 -9.03 1.16 -11.95
CA PHE A 35 -9.07 2.50 -11.37
C PHE A 35 -8.88 3.56 -12.45
N ASP A 36 -9.35 4.78 -12.18
CA ASP A 36 -9.19 5.92 -13.07
C ASP A 36 -7.75 6.43 -13.02
N LEU A 37 -7.22 6.78 -14.19
CA LEU A 37 -5.94 7.46 -14.34
C LEU A 37 -6.17 8.94 -14.57
N ASP A 38 -5.53 9.77 -13.76
CA ASP A 38 -5.42 11.22 -13.92
C ASP A 38 -4.07 11.57 -14.57
N LYS A 39 -4.13 12.36 -15.65
CA LYS A 39 -2.97 12.95 -16.34
C LYS A 39 -2.14 13.86 -15.44
N SER A 40 -2.80 14.53 -14.49
CA SER A 40 -2.17 15.41 -13.51
C SER A 40 -1.19 14.66 -12.60
N GLY A 41 -1.20 13.32 -12.67
CA GLY A 41 -0.30 12.42 -11.96
C GLY A 41 -0.82 12.06 -10.58
N GLN A 42 0.02 11.37 -9.80
CA GLN A 42 -0.33 10.89 -8.45
C GLN A 42 -1.38 9.78 -8.41
N ASN A 43 -1.42 8.92 -9.42
CA ASN A 43 -2.19 7.68 -9.37
C ASN A 43 -1.46 6.67 -8.48
N ARG A 44 -1.53 6.90 -7.16
CA ARG A 44 -0.90 6.03 -6.15
C ARG A 44 -1.76 4.81 -5.95
N VAL A 45 -1.11 3.66 -6.07
CA VAL A 45 -1.77 2.37 -5.93
C VAL A 45 -1.00 1.55 -4.92
N HIS A 46 -1.74 0.96 -4.00
CA HIS A 46 -1.23 0.10 -2.97
C HIS A 46 -1.99 -1.23 -3.04
N VAL A 47 -1.26 -2.31 -3.25
CA VAL A 47 -1.80 -3.66 -3.23
C VAL A 47 -1.12 -4.44 -2.12
N ILE A 48 -1.93 -5.14 -1.32
CA ILE A 48 -1.49 -5.94 -0.18
C ILE A 48 -2.12 -7.31 -0.32
N ALA A 49 -1.33 -8.36 -0.18
CA ALA A 49 -1.83 -9.71 0.00
C ALA A 49 -2.23 -9.89 1.47
N THR A 50 -3.45 -10.35 1.72
CA THR A 50 -3.97 -10.65 3.06
C THR A 50 -3.96 -12.16 3.31
N ASP A 51 -4.20 -12.57 4.56
CA ASP A 51 -4.44 -13.98 4.92
C ASP A 51 -3.33 -14.99 4.57
N GLY A 52 -2.11 -14.50 4.30
CA GLY A 52 -0.95 -15.33 3.97
C GLY A 52 -0.76 -15.58 2.47
N ASP A 53 -1.62 -14.99 1.63
CA ASP A 53 -1.54 -15.07 0.18
C ASP A 53 -0.22 -14.48 -0.35
N LEU A 54 0.22 -15.00 -1.49
CA LEU A 54 1.43 -14.54 -2.16
C LEU A 54 1.14 -14.07 -3.58
N ILE A 55 1.67 -12.92 -3.95
CA ILE A 55 1.59 -12.39 -5.30
C ILE A 55 2.84 -12.86 -6.06
N SER A 56 2.63 -13.59 -7.15
CA SER A 56 3.69 -14.13 -8.02
C SER A 56 3.96 -13.23 -9.23
N SER A 57 2.95 -12.55 -9.76
CA SER A 57 3.12 -11.57 -10.83
C SER A 57 2.08 -10.45 -10.77
N ILE A 58 2.46 -9.30 -11.33
CA ILE A 58 1.61 -8.12 -11.43
C ILE A 58 1.73 -7.60 -12.86
N ALA A 59 0.59 -7.41 -13.51
CA ALA A 59 0.50 -6.70 -14.78
C ALA A 59 -0.38 -5.45 -14.62
N LEU A 60 0.05 -4.37 -15.27
CA LEU A 60 -0.71 -3.13 -15.38
C LEU A 60 -1.08 -2.92 -16.84
N VAL A 61 -2.38 -2.88 -17.13
CA VAL A 61 -2.91 -2.62 -18.47
C VAL A 61 -3.64 -1.29 -18.42
N SER A 62 -3.28 -0.36 -19.30
CA SER A 62 -3.83 1.00 -19.30
C SER A 62 -4.45 1.33 -20.66
N THR A 63 -5.57 2.07 -20.64
CA THR A 63 -6.17 2.63 -21.87
C THR A 63 -5.40 3.85 -22.40
N SER A 64 -4.57 4.45 -21.56
CA SER A 64 -3.74 5.62 -21.88
C SER A 64 -2.25 5.26 -21.77
N GLY A 65 -1.39 5.93 -22.53
CA GLY A 65 0.06 5.67 -22.45
C GLY A 65 0.62 5.99 -21.06
N ILE A 66 1.35 5.05 -20.46
CA ILE A 66 2.09 5.27 -19.22
C ILE A 66 3.41 5.94 -19.56
N THR A 67 3.65 7.11 -18.99
CA THR A 67 4.88 7.89 -19.23
C THR A 67 5.96 7.56 -18.23
N ASP A 68 5.59 7.27 -16.97
CA ASP A 68 6.54 6.96 -15.91
C ASP A 68 5.88 6.16 -14.77
N ILE A 69 6.70 5.40 -14.03
CA ILE A 69 6.31 4.71 -12.79
C ILE A 69 7.33 5.05 -11.71
N LYS A 70 6.87 5.69 -10.63
CA LYS A 70 7.73 6.17 -9.54
C LYS A 70 7.32 5.60 -8.19
N GLN A 71 8.19 5.80 -7.21
CA GLN A 71 7.94 5.47 -5.79
C GLN A 71 7.59 3.98 -5.59
N VAL A 72 8.22 3.11 -6.39
CA VAL A 72 7.99 1.66 -6.32
C VAL A 72 8.55 1.11 -5.01
N ARG A 73 7.70 0.48 -4.22
CA ARG A 73 8.03 -0.25 -2.99
C ARG A 73 7.45 -1.64 -3.08
N VAL A 74 8.26 -2.65 -2.77
CA VAL A 74 7.87 -4.07 -2.85
C VAL A 74 8.08 -4.71 -1.48
N GLY A 75 7.10 -5.50 -1.01
CA GLY A 75 7.15 -6.23 0.26
C GLY A 75 6.14 -5.74 1.30
N THR A 76 6.36 -6.08 2.56
CA THR A 76 5.46 -5.72 3.66
C THR A 76 5.54 -4.23 3.96
N VAL A 77 4.44 -3.50 3.73
CA VAL A 77 4.23 -2.19 4.36
C VAL A 77 3.86 -2.47 5.81
N GLN A 78 4.86 -2.71 6.65
CA GLN A 78 4.64 -2.89 8.08
C GLN A 78 4.09 -1.57 8.63
N ALA A 79 2.85 -1.57 9.11
CA ALA A 79 2.28 -0.44 9.82
C ALA A 79 3.08 -0.21 11.10
N VAL A 80 4.01 0.75 11.06
CA VAL A 80 4.76 1.17 12.23
C VAL A 80 3.84 2.05 13.07
N PRO A 81 3.50 1.68 14.33
CA PRO A 81 2.67 2.52 15.19
C PRO A 81 3.28 3.91 15.32
N GLU A 82 2.47 4.94 15.07
CA GLU A 82 2.98 6.30 15.04
C GLU A 82 3.60 6.68 16.40
N PRO A 83 4.78 7.32 16.41
CA PRO A 83 5.48 7.70 17.64
C PRO A 83 4.60 8.54 18.59
N ALA A 84 3.71 9.37 18.02
CA ALA A 84 2.78 10.20 18.78
C ALA A 84 1.74 9.37 19.55
N SER A 85 1.22 8.30 18.95
CA SER A 85 0.24 7.40 19.60
C SER A 85 0.87 6.66 20.79
N MET A 86 2.13 6.23 20.65
CA MET A 86 2.88 5.60 21.74
C MET A 86 3.20 6.58 22.86
N ALA A 87 3.61 7.81 22.51
CA ALA A 87 3.84 8.87 23.49
C ALA A 87 2.56 9.26 24.23
N ALA A 88 1.45 9.42 23.52
CA ALA A 88 0.15 9.74 24.11
C ALA A 88 -0.35 8.63 25.04
N LEU A 89 -0.20 7.36 24.65
CA LEU A 89 -0.52 6.21 25.51
C LEU A 89 0.34 6.22 26.78
N GLY A 90 1.65 6.44 26.64
CA GLY A 90 2.58 6.52 27.77
C GLY A 90 2.26 7.68 28.73
N LEU A 91 2.04 8.88 28.19
CA LEU A 91 1.69 10.07 28.97
C LEU A 91 0.31 9.94 29.63
N GLY A 92 -0.67 9.37 28.92
CA GLY A 92 -2.00 9.08 29.45
C GLY A 92 -1.96 8.10 30.63
N ALA A 93 -1.20 7.01 30.50
CA ALA A 93 -1.01 6.04 31.58
C ALA A 93 -0.33 6.67 32.81
N LEU A 94 0.70 7.51 32.61
CA LEU A 94 1.37 8.24 33.69
C LEU A 94 0.42 9.22 34.40
N GLY A 95 -0.46 9.90 33.65
CA GLY A 95 -1.48 10.78 34.19
C GLY A 95 -2.47 10.05 35.11
N LEU A 96 -2.94 8.87 34.69
CA LEU A 96 -3.85 8.04 35.49
C LEU A 96 -3.19 7.50 36.76
N LEU A 97 -1.92 7.09 36.69
CA LEU A 97 -1.15 6.63 37.86
C LEU A 97 -0.93 7.75 38.88
N LYS A 98 -0.64 8.98 38.43
CA LYS A 98 -0.56 10.14 39.32
C LYS A 98 -1.90 10.46 39.98
N ARG A 99 -3.00 10.33 39.25
CA ARG A 99 -4.35 10.58 39.78
C ARG A 99 -4.74 9.55 40.85
N ARG A 100 -4.38 8.28 40.67
CA ARG A 100 -4.60 7.20 41.66
C ARG A 100 -3.78 7.35 42.94
N LYS A 101 -2.64 8.05 42.92
CA LYS A 101 -1.84 8.31 44.13
C LYS A 101 -2.29 9.54 44.94
N ARG A 102 -3.19 10.37 44.38
CA ARG A 102 -3.72 11.56 45.05
C ARG A 102 -5.12 11.36 45.65
N ALA A 103 -5.80 10.27 45.29
CA ALA A 103 -7.01 9.79 45.95
C ALA A 103 -6.60 8.78 47.03
#